data_AF-A0A3L6RPE5-F1
#
_entry.id   AF-A0A3L6RPE5-F1
#
_cell.length_a   1.000
_cell.length_b   1.000
_cell.length_c   1.000
_cell.angle_alpha   90.00
_cell.angle_beta   90.00
_cell.angle_gamma   90.00
#
_symmetry.space_group_name_H-M   'P 1'
#
loop_
_entity.id
_entity.type
_entity.pdbx_description
1 polymer ?
#
loop_
_entity_poly.entity_id
_entity_poly.type
_entity_poly.pdbx_seq_one_letter_code
_entity_poly.pdbx_strand_id
1 'polypeptide(L)'
;MEGAVDVPGLPPVPPSSFPQPVMDRKNPHYTRFVYHDKRFAVADGVIVNTAAELERSALAAITDGRCTPGIRPPTVYPIGPVIHSSRPLSSRTTPGLERKGHRFLWVKELTGGGEEGRKVREKAMEMKAACRNAVEEGGSSDAALHRLAEQLYKSAVVGGHHE
;
A
#
# COMPACT_ATOMS: atom_id res chain seq x y z
N MET A 1 7.93 -25.62 -1.81
CA MET A 1 8.76 -24.72 -2.65
C MET A 1 10.00 -24.42 -1.85
N GLU A 2 11.16 -24.92 -2.26
CA GLU A 2 12.45 -24.63 -1.61
C GLU A 2 13.24 -23.69 -2.55
N GLY A 3 13.68 -22.55 -2.01
CA GLY A 3 14.34 -21.48 -2.79
C GLY A 3 13.55 -20.16 -2.80
N ALA A 4 14.26 -19.04 -2.93
CA ALA A 4 13.64 -17.72 -3.04
C ALA A 4 12.89 -17.57 -4.37
N VAL A 5 11.76 -16.88 -4.34
CA VAL A 5 10.93 -16.59 -5.50
C VAL A 5 11.38 -15.28 -6.11
N ASP A 6 11.70 -15.30 -7.40
CA ASP A 6 11.98 -14.07 -8.14
C ASP A 6 10.67 -13.36 -8.48
N VAL A 7 10.55 -12.11 -8.03
CA VAL A 7 9.37 -11.27 -8.26
C VAL A 7 9.85 -9.95 -8.87
N PRO A 8 9.39 -9.59 -10.09
CA PRO A 8 9.83 -8.36 -10.74
C PRO A 8 9.67 -7.12 -9.85
N GLY A 9 10.74 -6.34 -9.73
CA GLY A 9 10.75 -5.12 -8.93
C GLY A 9 10.99 -5.33 -7.43
N LEU A 10 11.13 -6.57 -6.95
CA LEU A 10 11.47 -6.88 -5.56
C LEU A 10 12.78 -7.68 -5.49
N PRO A 11 13.52 -7.62 -4.37
CA PRO A 11 14.56 -8.60 -4.06
C PRO A 11 13.96 -10.02 -3.98
N PRO A 12 14.76 -11.08 -4.14
CA PRO A 12 14.28 -12.46 -4.04
C PRO A 12 13.47 -12.69 -2.75
N VAL A 13 12.23 -13.14 -2.90
CA VAL A 13 11.25 -13.21 -1.81
C VAL A 13 11.19 -14.64 -1.25
N PRO A 14 11.34 -14.84 0.07
CA PRO A 14 11.17 -16.16 0.66
C PRO A 14 9.76 -16.71 0.45
N PRO A 15 9.61 -18.02 0.16
CA PRO A 15 8.33 -18.74 0.13
C PRO A 15 7.39 -18.45 1.31
N SER A 16 7.95 -18.28 2.51
CA SER A 16 7.19 -18.00 3.74
C SER A 16 6.51 -16.63 3.78
N SER A 17 6.92 -15.70 2.91
CA SER A 17 6.33 -14.36 2.83
C SER A 17 5.09 -14.29 1.95
N PHE A 18 4.76 -15.36 1.21
CA PHE A 18 3.60 -15.40 0.33
C PHE A 18 2.35 -15.92 1.06
N PRO A 19 1.14 -15.55 0.59
CA PRO A 19 -0.09 -16.12 1.10
C PRO A 19 -0.11 -17.65 0.99
N GLN A 20 -0.55 -18.32 2.05
CA GLN A 20 -0.65 -19.78 2.14
C GLN A 20 -1.28 -20.46 0.91
N PRO A 21 -2.37 -19.93 0.31
CA PRO A 21 -2.95 -20.52 -0.89
C PRO A 21 -1.96 -20.64 -2.06
N VAL A 22 -1.06 -19.66 -2.26
CA VAL A 22 -0.08 -19.67 -3.36
C VAL A 22 0.99 -20.75 -3.16
N MET A 23 1.24 -21.11 -1.90
CA MET A 23 2.32 -22.01 -1.51
C MET A 23 1.99 -23.48 -1.68
N ASP A 24 0.71 -23.83 -1.72
CA ASP A 24 0.23 -25.19 -1.93
C ASP A 24 -0.90 -25.23 -2.95
N ARG A 25 -0.62 -25.82 -4.12
CA ARG A 25 -1.60 -25.99 -5.20
C ARG A 25 -2.77 -26.90 -4.83
N LYS A 26 -2.61 -27.74 -3.80
CA LYS A 26 -3.67 -28.59 -3.25
C LYS A 26 -4.55 -27.85 -2.25
N ASN A 27 -4.16 -26.64 -1.84
CA ASN A 27 -4.97 -25.81 -0.97
C ASN A 27 -6.32 -25.51 -1.65
N PRO A 28 -7.46 -25.74 -0.97
CA PRO A 28 -8.78 -25.52 -1.56
C PRO A 28 -9.05 -24.07 -1.99
N HIS A 29 -8.24 -23.11 -1.51
CA HIS A 29 -8.33 -21.70 -1.89
C HIS A 29 -7.39 -21.28 -3.02
N TYR A 30 -6.49 -22.15 -3.50
CA TYR A 30 -5.52 -21.82 -4.57
C TYR A 30 -6.23 -21.32 -5.83
N THR A 31 -7.23 -22.06 -6.30
CA THR A 31 -7.98 -21.71 -7.52
C THR A 31 -8.68 -20.35 -7.39
N ARG A 32 -9.25 -20.06 -6.21
CA ARG A 32 -9.91 -18.77 -5.96
C ARG A 32 -8.89 -17.62 -5.94
N PHE A 33 -7.72 -17.85 -5.34
CA PHE A 33 -6.63 -16.87 -5.33
C PHE A 33 -6.18 -16.52 -6.76
N VAL A 34 -5.79 -17.54 -7.54
CA VAL A 34 -5.37 -17.37 -8.94
C VAL A 34 -6.47 -16.75 -9.82
N TYR A 35 -7.74 -17.07 -9.55
CA TYR A 35 -8.88 -16.49 -10.26
C TYR A 35 -9.00 -14.97 -10.06
N HIS A 36 -8.78 -14.48 -8.84
CA HIS A 36 -8.82 -13.04 -8.57
C HIS A 36 -7.57 -12.34 -9.08
N ASP A 37 -6.39 -12.96 -8.97
CA ASP A 37 -5.13 -12.38 -9.44
C ASP A 37 -5.16 -12.04 -10.93
N LYS A 38 -5.68 -12.97 -11.75
CA LYS A 38 -5.83 -12.77 -13.20
C LYS A 38 -6.74 -11.60 -13.55
N ARG A 39 -7.66 -11.21 -12.67
CA ARG A 39 -8.57 -10.08 -12.89
C ARG A 39 -7.92 -8.74 -12.65
N PHE A 40 -6.92 -8.65 -11.78
CA PHE A 40 -6.16 -7.41 -11.62
C PHE A 40 -5.46 -7.01 -12.93
N ALA A 41 -4.99 -7.99 -13.71
CA ALA A 41 -4.33 -7.73 -15.00
C ALA A 41 -5.25 -7.12 -16.07
N VAL A 42 -6.57 -7.22 -15.91
CA VAL A 42 -7.57 -6.70 -16.87
C VAL A 42 -8.47 -5.63 -16.25
N ALA A 43 -8.15 -5.15 -15.05
CA ALA A 43 -8.86 -4.05 -14.44
C ALA A 43 -8.50 -2.72 -15.14
N ASP A 44 -9.45 -1.79 -15.22
CA ASP A 44 -9.19 -0.43 -15.72
C ASP A 44 -8.18 0.31 -14.83
N GLY A 45 -8.17 -0.02 -13.54
CA GLY A 45 -7.28 0.54 -12.55
C GLY A 45 -7.21 -0.25 -11.26
N VAL A 46 -6.08 -0.14 -10.56
CA VAL A 46 -5.84 -0.74 -9.24
C VAL A 46 -5.47 0.34 -8.24
N ILE A 47 -6.30 0.51 -7.21
CA ILE A 47 -6.04 1.43 -6.11
C ILE A 47 -5.22 0.70 -5.04
N VAL A 48 -4.07 1.27 -4.66
CA VAL A 48 -3.18 0.70 -3.66
C VAL A 48 -3.01 1.71 -2.53
N ASN A 49 -3.24 1.27 -1.29
CA ASN A 49 -2.99 2.08 -0.11
C ASN A 49 -1.50 2.10 0.23
N THR A 50 -0.71 2.82 -0.57
CA THR A 50 0.72 3.04 -0.39
C THR A 50 1.12 4.43 -0.89
N ALA A 51 2.28 4.92 -0.45
CA ALA A 51 2.90 6.12 -1.00
C ALA A 51 3.91 5.72 -2.08
N ALA A 52 3.99 6.51 -3.16
CA ALA A 52 4.82 6.17 -4.31
C ALA A 52 6.31 6.03 -3.95
N GLU A 53 6.79 6.83 -3.01
CA GLU A 53 8.17 6.89 -2.54
C GLU A 53 8.60 5.61 -1.83
N LEU A 54 7.65 4.89 -1.22
CA LEU A 54 7.89 3.68 -0.44
C LEU A 54 8.07 2.44 -1.32
N GLU A 55 7.30 2.36 -2.40
CA GLU A 55 7.21 1.17 -3.25
C GLU A 55 7.65 1.44 -4.70
N ARG A 56 8.61 2.36 -4.89
CA ARG A 56 9.06 2.84 -6.22
C ARG A 56 9.36 1.69 -7.19
N SER A 57 10.13 0.71 -6.76
CA SER A 57 10.56 -0.40 -7.61
C SER A 57 9.41 -1.34 -7.99
N ALA A 58 8.53 -1.65 -7.04
CA ALA A 58 7.35 -2.48 -7.27
C ALA A 58 6.34 -1.79 -8.19
N LEU A 59 6.04 -0.50 -7.94
CA LEU A 59 5.15 0.30 -8.77
C LEU A 59 5.68 0.45 -10.20
N ALA A 60 6.99 0.66 -10.36
CA ALA A 60 7.63 0.69 -11.68
C ALA A 60 7.49 -0.66 -12.38
N ALA A 61 7.74 -1.79 -11.70
CA ALA A 61 7.63 -3.11 -12.33
C ALA A 61 6.23 -3.42 -12.85
N ILE A 62 5.20 -3.01 -12.12
CA ILE A 62 3.81 -3.13 -12.59
C ILE A 62 3.58 -2.24 -13.80
N THR A 63 3.94 -0.95 -13.72
CA THR A 63 3.70 0.03 -14.78
C THR A 63 4.46 -0.29 -16.07
N ASP A 64 5.65 -0.88 -15.95
CA ASP A 64 6.48 -1.34 -17.08
C ASP A 64 5.97 -2.66 -17.68
N GLY A 65 4.90 -3.25 -17.14
CA GLY A 65 4.34 -4.52 -17.60
C GLY A 65 5.20 -5.75 -17.28
N ARG A 66 6.20 -5.61 -16.40
CA ARG A 66 7.11 -6.72 -16.04
C ARG A 66 6.40 -7.85 -15.29
N CYS A 67 5.30 -7.54 -14.61
CA CYS A 67 4.50 -8.52 -13.87
C CYS A 67 3.50 -9.29 -14.75
N THR A 68 3.15 -8.78 -15.94
CA THR A 68 2.13 -9.38 -16.83
C THR A 68 2.55 -9.33 -18.30
N PRO A 69 3.51 -10.18 -18.73
CA PRO A 69 3.98 -10.18 -20.11
C PRO A 69 2.84 -10.43 -21.11
N GLY A 70 2.76 -9.61 -22.16
CA GLY A 70 1.74 -9.73 -23.21
C GLY A 70 0.37 -9.16 -22.86
N ILE A 71 0.17 -8.63 -21.65
CA ILE A 71 -1.04 -7.94 -21.23
C ILE A 71 -0.67 -6.50 -20.86
N ARG A 72 -1.45 -5.53 -21.33
CA ARG A 72 -1.25 -4.14 -20.93
C ARG A 72 -1.43 -4.03 -19.41
N PRO A 73 -0.47 -3.48 -18.66
CA PRO A 73 -0.61 -3.36 -17.22
C PRO A 73 -1.75 -2.39 -16.87
N PRO A 74 -2.47 -2.64 -15.76
CA PRO A 74 -3.50 -1.73 -15.28
C PRO A 74 -2.87 -0.42 -14.79
N THR A 75 -3.64 0.67 -14.80
CA THR A 75 -3.20 1.91 -14.16
C THR A 75 -3.18 1.71 -12.64
N VAL A 76 -2.09 2.04 -11.96
CA VAL A 76 -1.97 1.90 -10.50
C VAL A 76 -2.08 3.27 -9.82
N TYR A 77 -2.91 3.37 -8.78
CA TYR A 77 -3.13 4.59 -7.99
C TYR A 77 -2.63 4.39 -6.55
N PRO A 78 -1.39 4.79 -6.23
CA PRO A 78 -0.88 4.80 -4.87
C PRO A 78 -1.46 6.01 -4.11
N ILE A 79 -2.53 5.80 -3.36
CA ILE A 79 -3.28 6.88 -2.67
C ILE A 79 -3.04 6.93 -1.15
N GLY A 80 -1.95 6.32 -0.67
CA GLY A 80 -1.73 6.07 0.74
C GLY A 80 -0.83 7.09 1.47
N PRO A 81 -0.77 7.04 2.80
CA PRO A 81 -1.53 6.13 3.65
C PRO A 81 -2.95 6.66 3.95
N VAL A 82 -3.96 5.89 3.56
CA VAL A 82 -5.34 6.05 4.05
C VAL A 82 -5.45 5.34 5.39
N ILE A 83 -5.52 6.13 6.47
CA ILE A 83 -5.63 5.65 7.85
C ILE A 83 -6.86 6.26 8.54
N HIS A 84 -7.56 5.45 9.34
CA HIS A 84 -8.72 5.92 10.08
C HIS A 84 -8.29 6.82 11.26
N SER A 85 -8.63 8.10 11.21
CA SER A 85 -8.49 9.02 12.34
C SER A 85 -9.78 9.03 13.15
N SER A 86 -9.86 8.26 14.24
CA SER A 86 -10.87 8.60 15.24
C SER A 86 -10.50 9.97 15.82
N ARG A 87 -11.43 10.93 15.84
CA ARG A 87 -11.30 12.16 16.65
C ARG A 87 -11.74 11.78 18.07
N PRO A 88 -10.98 12.10 19.13
CA PRO A 88 -11.57 12.11 20.46
C PRO A 88 -12.65 13.19 20.45
N LEU A 89 -13.89 12.81 20.74
CA LEU A 89 -14.97 13.76 20.92
C LEU A 89 -14.59 14.68 22.09
N SER A 90 -14.57 15.98 21.84
CA SER A 90 -14.22 16.99 22.82
C SER A 90 -15.28 17.06 23.93
N SER A 91 -14.91 16.74 25.17
CA SER A 91 -15.57 17.29 26.35
C SER A 91 -14.66 17.35 27.57
N ARG A 92 -14.31 18.60 27.95
CA ARG A 92 -13.99 19.11 29.30
C ARG A 92 -12.90 18.41 30.14
N THR A 93 -11.75 19.07 30.15
CA THR A 93 -10.79 19.34 31.24
C THR A 93 -10.78 18.44 32.48
N THR A 94 -9.68 17.69 32.62
CA THR A 94 -8.95 17.51 33.89
C THR A 94 -7.46 17.69 33.60
N PRO A 95 -6.74 18.64 34.22
CA PRO A 95 -5.29 18.73 34.10
C PRO A 95 -4.69 17.65 34.99
N GLY A 96 -4.21 16.56 34.39
CA GLY A 96 -3.59 15.47 35.14
C GLY A 96 -3.94 14.06 34.67
N LEU A 97 -4.22 13.84 33.37
CA LEU A 97 -4.16 12.49 32.78
C LEU A 97 -4.06 12.56 31.26
N GLU A 98 -3.15 13.38 30.74
CA GLU A 98 -2.82 13.26 29.31
C GLU A 98 -1.96 12.03 29.06
N ARG A 99 -2.43 11.22 28.11
CA ARG A 99 -1.74 10.12 27.41
C ARG A 99 -1.85 8.72 28.02
N LYS A 100 -3.07 8.22 28.16
CA LYS A 100 -3.34 6.78 27.93
C LYS A 100 -4.65 6.62 27.16
N GLY A 101 -4.57 6.85 25.87
CA GLY A 101 -5.64 6.58 24.91
C GLY A 101 -5.04 5.95 23.68
N HIS A 102 -5.20 4.64 23.56
CA HIS A 102 -4.81 3.81 22.42
C HIS A 102 -5.12 4.51 21.08
N ARG A 103 -4.05 4.85 20.36
CA ARG A 103 -4.06 5.16 18.93
C ARG A 103 -2.59 5.23 18.52
N PHE A 104 -2.18 4.32 17.65
CA PHE A 104 -0.80 4.03 17.28
C PHE A 104 0.00 3.30 18.36
N LEU A 105 -0.20 1.98 18.42
CA LEU A 105 0.86 1.03 18.74
C LEU A 105 1.99 1.20 17.71
N TRP A 106 2.79 2.24 17.85
CA TRP A 106 4.09 2.43 17.21
C TRP A 106 4.92 3.13 18.28
N VAL A 107 6.07 2.56 18.68
CA VAL A 107 7.06 3.20 19.59
C VAL A 107 6.77 3.19 21.10
N LYS A 108 6.31 2.07 21.69
CA LYS A 108 6.71 1.79 23.09
C LYS A 108 7.60 0.56 23.24
N GLU A 109 7.67 -0.26 22.20
CA GLU A 109 8.40 -1.53 22.17
C GLU A 109 9.33 -1.60 20.94
N LEU A 110 9.94 -0.48 20.54
CA LEU A 110 11.06 -0.49 19.58
C LEU A 110 12.37 -0.12 20.29
N THR A 111 12.40 -0.28 21.61
CA THR A 111 13.48 0.11 22.51
C THR A 111 14.08 -1.11 23.17
N GLY A 112 14.77 -1.93 22.39
CA GLY A 112 16.05 -2.44 22.88
C GLY A 112 17.00 -1.24 23.00
N GLY A 113 17.56 -1.01 24.18
CA GLY A 113 18.62 -0.02 24.39
C GLY A 113 19.89 -0.51 23.71
N GLY A 114 20.08 -0.15 22.44
CA GLY A 114 21.22 -0.60 21.64
C GLY A 114 21.18 0.01 20.24
N GLU A 115 22.24 -0.23 19.47
CA GLU A 115 22.39 0.29 18.11
C GLU A 115 21.25 -0.17 17.19
N GLU A 116 20.79 -1.40 17.36
CA GLU A 116 19.67 -1.97 16.60
C GLU A 116 18.37 -1.19 16.82
N GLY A 117 18.06 -0.85 18.08
CA GLY A 117 16.91 0.00 18.41
C GLY A 117 17.03 1.41 17.83
N ARG A 118 18.26 1.96 17.73
CA ARG A 118 18.49 3.26 17.09
C ARG A 118 18.18 3.20 15.59
N LYS A 119 18.69 2.19 14.88
CA LYS A 119 18.44 1.99 13.44
C LYS A 119 16.95 1.83 13.13
N VAL A 120 16.24 1.04 13.95
CA VAL A 120 14.80 0.83 13.81
C VAL A 120 14.02 2.15 13.96
N ARG A 121 14.38 2.99 14.94
CA ARG A 121 13.72 4.29 15.16
C ARG A 121 14.00 5.28 14.02
N GLU A 122 15.24 5.33 13.54
CA GLU A 122 15.64 6.19 12.42
C GLU A 122 14.82 5.86 11.16
N LYS A 123 14.78 4.57 10.78
CA LYS A 123 13.98 4.10 9.64
C LYS A 123 12.47 4.37 9.83
N ALA A 124 11.95 4.24 11.04
CA ALA A 124 10.55 4.56 11.34
C ALA A 124 10.25 6.05 11.18
N MET A 125 11.18 6.94 11.55
CA MET A 125 11.03 8.38 11.36
C MET A 125 11.07 8.76 9.88
N GLU A 126 11.98 8.17 9.10
CA GLU A 126 12.03 8.36 7.65
C GLU A 126 10.74 7.92 6.97
N MET A 127 10.26 6.72 7.30
CA MET A 127 8.98 6.19 6.82
C MET A 127 7.82 7.15 7.13
N LYS A 128 7.77 7.66 8.37
CA LYS A 128 6.76 8.63 8.80
C LYS A 128 6.84 9.94 8.02
N ALA A 129 8.05 10.43 7.74
CA ALA A 129 8.26 11.65 6.97
C ALA A 129 7.83 11.46 5.51
N ALA A 130 8.20 10.35 4.89
CA ALA A 130 7.80 10.02 3.52
C ALA A 130 6.28 9.94 3.38
N CYS A 131 5.61 9.20 4.28
CA CYS A 131 4.14 9.14 4.32
C CYS A 131 3.48 10.51 4.49
N ARG A 132 4.04 11.38 5.34
CA ARG A 132 3.52 12.73 5.54
C ARG A 132 3.63 13.54 4.25
N ASN A 133 4.82 13.61 3.67
CA ASN A 133 5.07 14.38 2.46
C ASN A 133 4.22 13.88 1.27
N ALA A 134 3.95 12.58 1.21
CA ALA A 134 3.13 11.99 0.15
C ALA A 134 1.66 12.46 0.17
N VAL A 135 1.11 12.80 1.35
CA VAL A 135 -0.30 13.21 1.52
C VAL A 135 -0.51 14.72 1.64
N GLU A 136 0.57 15.50 1.80
CA GLU A 136 0.49 16.97 1.69
C GLU A 136 0.10 17.37 0.25
N GLU A 137 -0.41 18.60 0.08
CA GLU A 137 -0.80 19.14 -1.23
C GLU A 137 0.38 19.09 -2.21
N GLY A 138 0.15 18.54 -3.40
CA GLY A 138 1.19 18.31 -4.41
C GLY A 138 2.09 17.09 -4.13
N GLY A 139 1.86 16.38 -3.03
CA GLY A 139 2.49 15.09 -2.71
C GLY A 139 2.06 13.97 -3.66
N SER A 140 2.80 12.86 -3.67
CA SER A 140 2.57 11.76 -4.62
C SER A 140 1.17 11.13 -4.51
N SER A 141 0.65 11.02 -3.29
CA SER A 141 -0.64 10.39 -3.01
C SER A 141 -1.79 11.35 -3.19
N ASP A 142 -1.60 12.63 -2.85
CA ASP A 142 -2.51 13.71 -3.23
C ASP A 142 -2.68 13.79 -4.76
N ALA A 143 -1.56 13.78 -5.51
CA ALA A 143 -1.58 13.79 -6.96
C ALA A 143 -2.22 12.52 -7.55
N ALA A 144 -1.98 11.34 -6.96
CA ALA A 144 -2.62 10.10 -7.40
C ALA A 144 -4.14 10.10 -7.17
N LEU A 145 -4.58 10.65 -6.04
CA LEU A 145 -6.00 10.81 -5.74
C LEU A 145 -6.68 11.78 -6.71
N HIS A 146 -6.05 12.93 -6.99
CA HIS A 146 -6.54 13.88 -8.00
C HIS A 146 -6.67 13.22 -9.39
N ARG A 147 -5.64 12.50 -9.85
CA ARG A 147 -5.70 11.78 -11.14
C ARG A 147 -6.84 10.77 -11.19
N LEU A 148 -7.04 10.01 -10.12
CA LEU A 148 -8.15 9.05 -10.01
C LEU A 148 -9.51 9.78 -10.09
N ALA A 149 -9.68 10.85 -9.32
CA ALA A 149 -10.92 11.63 -9.30
C ALA A 149 -11.26 12.20 -10.68
N GLU A 150 -10.28 12.76 -11.39
CA GLU A 150 -10.47 13.26 -12.75
C GLU A 150 -10.90 12.17 -13.72
N GLN A 151 -10.29 10.98 -13.64
CA GLN A 151 -10.62 9.88 -14.53
C GLN A 151 -12.02 9.34 -14.27
N LEU A 152 -12.41 9.21 -13.00
CA LEU A 152 -13.78 8.84 -12.63
C LEU A 152 -14.80 9.88 -13.08
N TYR A 153 -14.46 11.17 -12.96
CA TYR A 153 -15.31 12.24 -13.46
C TYR A 153 -15.47 12.19 -14.98
N LYS A 154 -14.36 12.03 -15.72
CA LYS A 154 -14.39 11.92 -17.19
C LYS A 154 -15.16 10.69 -17.66
N SER A 155 -15.00 9.54 -17.01
CA SER A 155 -15.74 8.32 -17.38
C SER A 155 -17.24 8.48 -17.14
N ALA A 156 -17.65 9.13 -16.05
CA ALA A 156 -19.06 9.36 -15.74
C ALA A 156 -19.74 10.40 -16.67
N VAL A 157 -19.00 11.43 -17.10
CA VAL A 157 -19.55 12.53 -17.93
C VAL A 157 -19.50 12.21 -19.43
N VAL A 158 -18.47 11.50 -19.89
CA VAL A 158 -18.26 11.22 -21.34
C VAL A 158 -18.79 9.83 -21.73
N GLY A 159 -18.99 8.92 -20.77
CA GLY A 159 -19.48 7.55 -21.00
C GLY A 159 -20.98 7.41 -21.30
N GLY A 160 -21.73 8.49 -21.42
CA GLY A 160 -23.17 8.48 -21.76
C GLY A 160 -23.49 8.25 -23.24
N HIS A 161 -22.49 8.06 -24.10
CA HIS A 161 -22.68 7.85 -25.53
C HIS A 161 -21.84 6.66 -26.02
N HIS A 162 -22.30 5.44 -25.76
CA HIS A 162 -22.07 4.30 -26.64
C HIS A 162 -23.06 3.19 -26.26
N GLU A 163 -24.17 3.14 -27.01
CA GLU A 163 -24.95 1.92 -27.26
C GLU A 163 -24.16 0.94 -28.15
#